data_AF-A0A1W1VQI1-F1
#
_entry.id   AF-A0A1W1VQI1-F1
#
_cell.length_a   1.000
_cell.length_b   1.000
_cell.length_c   1.000
_cell.angle_alpha   90.00
_cell.angle_beta   90.00
_cell.angle_gamma   90.00
#
_symmetry.space_group_name_H-M   'P 1'
#
loop_
_entity.id
_entity.type
_entity.pdbx_description
1 polymer ?
#
loop_
_entity_poly.entity_id
_entity_poly.type
_entity_poly.pdbx_seq_one_letter_code
_entity_poly.pdbx_strand_id
1 'polypeptide(L)'
;MKGFKDITKNDVKNIIFLRTEEGKSIREISKVLNIKYGTVHLFIKRNVPKKEKPKPICPICKHKHTVNEVISCTDIRSLKVYYCKECLIEIWPNGEEREPLYA
;
A
#
# COMPACT_ATOMS: atom_id res chain seq x y z
N MET A 1 -0.40 -2.99 -29.38
CA MET A 1 -0.85 -2.75 -27.99
C MET A 1 -1.97 -1.73 -27.99
N LYS A 2 -3.11 -2.04 -27.37
CA LYS A 2 -4.28 -1.15 -27.28
C LYS A 2 -3.96 0.12 -26.47
N GLY A 3 -4.37 1.28 -26.98
CA GLY A 3 -4.28 2.57 -26.29
C GLY A 3 -5.47 2.83 -25.38
N PHE A 4 -5.45 3.92 -24.61
CA PHE A 4 -6.53 4.25 -23.66
C PHE A 4 -7.91 4.42 -24.33
N LYS A 5 -7.93 4.84 -25.60
CA LYS A 5 -9.16 5.05 -26.39
C LYS A 5 -9.76 3.74 -26.94
N ASP A 6 -8.98 2.66 -26.98
CA ASP A 6 -9.38 1.37 -27.58
C ASP A 6 -9.86 0.36 -26.52
N ILE A 7 -9.98 0.80 -25.26
CA ILE A 7 -10.33 -0.05 -24.13
C ILE A 7 -11.84 -0.08 -23.95
N THR A 8 -12.38 -1.29 -23.99
CA THR A 8 -13.81 -1.53 -23.77
C THR A 8 -14.11 -1.65 -22.28
N LYS A 9 -15.38 -1.52 -21.89
CA LYS A 9 -15.82 -1.82 -20.52
C LYS A 9 -15.46 -3.25 -20.09
N ASN A 10 -15.39 -4.20 -21.04
CA ASN A 10 -15.02 -5.58 -20.77
C ASN A 10 -13.54 -5.71 -20.38
N ASP A 11 -12.65 -4.98 -21.08
CA ASP A 11 -11.22 -4.94 -20.74
C ASP A 11 -11.00 -4.40 -19.32
N VAL A 12 -11.78 -3.39 -18.89
CA VAL A 12 -11.71 -2.87 -17.51
C VAL A 12 -12.13 -3.91 -16.48
N LYS A 13 -13.23 -4.63 -16.73
CA LYS A 13 -13.66 -5.74 -15.86
C LYS A 13 -12.59 -6.82 -15.75
N ASN A 14 -11.97 -7.19 -16.87
CA ASN A 14 -10.88 -8.17 -16.89
C ASN A 14 -9.64 -7.67 -16.13
N ILE A 15 -9.26 -6.40 -16.27
CA ILE A 15 -8.15 -5.82 -15.47
C ILE A 15 -8.41 -5.96 -13.98
N ILE A 16 -9.62 -5.65 -13.52
CA ILE A 16 -10.00 -5.75 -12.11
C ILE A 16 -9.98 -7.21 -11.66
N PHE A 17 -10.64 -8.10 -12.39
CA PHE A 17 -10.68 -9.54 -12.10
C PHE A 17 -9.29 -10.16 -12.00
N LEU A 18 -8.42 -9.93 -12.99
CA LEU A 18 -7.04 -10.45 -12.97
C LEU A 18 -6.22 -9.90 -11.79
N ARG A 19 -6.55 -8.69 -11.31
CA ARG A 19 -5.85 -8.08 -10.18
C ARG A 19 -6.37 -8.55 -8.83
N THR A 20 -7.68 -8.73 -8.68
CA THR A 20 -8.33 -9.05 -7.40
C THR A 20 -8.45 -10.55 -7.16
N GLU A 21 -8.92 -11.30 -8.16
CA GLU A 21 -9.18 -12.73 -8.04
C GLU A 21 -7.91 -13.55 -8.31
N GLU A 22 -7.18 -13.22 -9.38
CA GLU A 22 -5.96 -13.96 -9.74
C GLU A 22 -4.67 -13.38 -9.13
N GLY A 23 -4.75 -12.21 -8.48
CA GLY A 23 -3.60 -11.58 -7.82
C GLY A 23 -2.45 -11.16 -8.76
N LYS A 24 -2.67 -11.10 -10.08
CA LYS A 24 -1.61 -10.82 -11.06
C LYS A 24 -1.00 -9.43 -10.90
N SER A 25 0.28 -9.31 -11.24
CA SER A 25 0.96 -8.02 -11.28
C SER A 25 0.51 -7.18 -12.49
N ILE A 26 0.67 -5.86 -12.38
CA ILE A 26 0.29 -4.91 -13.43
C ILE A 26 1.03 -5.22 -14.75
N ARG A 27 2.29 -5.67 -14.66
CA ARG A 27 3.09 -6.08 -15.83
C ARG A 27 2.51 -7.31 -16.52
N GLU A 28 2.06 -8.31 -15.75
CA GLU A 28 1.45 -9.51 -16.31
C GLU A 28 0.11 -9.19 -16.97
N ILE A 29 -0.74 -8.40 -16.31
CA ILE A 29 -2.04 -7.97 -16.86
C ILE A 29 -1.83 -7.21 -18.18
N SER A 30 -0.82 -6.33 -18.23
CA SER A 30 -0.44 -5.58 -19.44
C SER A 30 -0.07 -6.52 -20.60
N LYS A 31 0.66 -7.61 -20.32
CA LYS A 31 1.02 -8.61 -21.33
C LYS A 31 -0.18 -9.45 -21.77
N VAL A 32 -0.95 -9.98 -20.82
CA VAL A 32 -2.11 -10.86 -21.08
C VAL A 32 -3.16 -10.15 -21.92
N LEU A 33 -3.49 -8.90 -21.57
CA LEU A 33 -4.52 -8.14 -22.27
C LEU A 33 -3.97 -7.31 -23.45
N ASN A 34 -2.65 -7.33 -23.67
CA ASN A 34 -1.96 -6.52 -24.69
C ASN A 34 -2.31 -5.01 -24.58
N ILE A 35 -2.43 -4.52 -23.35
CA ILE A 35 -2.75 -3.13 -22.98
C ILE A 35 -1.49 -2.45 -22.46
N LYS A 36 -1.30 -1.16 -22.79
CA LYS A 36 -0.18 -0.38 -22.25
C LYS A 36 -0.17 -0.38 -20.72
N TYR A 37 0.99 -0.63 -20.13
CA TYR A 37 1.20 -0.66 -18.68
C TYR A 37 0.60 0.54 -17.94
N GLY A 38 0.86 1.76 -18.45
CA GLY A 38 0.36 3.00 -17.83
C GLY A 38 -1.17 3.04 -17.75
N THR A 39 -1.85 2.47 -18.73
CA THR A 39 -3.31 2.38 -18.74
C THR A 39 -3.81 1.41 -17.68
N VAL A 40 -3.25 0.21 -17.62
CA VAL A 40 -3.60 -0.79 -16.59
C VAL A 40 -3.38 -0.22 -15.19
N HIS A 41 -2.25 0.45 -14.98
CA HIS A 41 -1.92 1.10 -13.71
C HIS A 41 -2.96 2.16 -13.32
N LEU A 42 -3.39 3.01 -14.25
CA LEU A 42 -4.42 4.03 -14.00
C LEU A 42 -5.77 3.40 -13.64
N PHE A 43 -6.19 2.35 -14.34
CA PHE A 43 -7.46 1.67 -14.06
C PHE A 43 -7.45 0.99 -12.69
N ILE A 44 -6.37 0.30 -12.34
CA ILE A 44 -6.21 -0.31 -11.02
C ILE A 44 -6.22 0.77 -9.93
N LYS A 45 -5.47 1.86 -10.11
CA LYS A 45 -5.42 2.96 -9.12
C LYS A 45 -6.78 3.63 -8.89
N ARG A 46 -7.65 3.69 -9.90
CA ARG A 46 -8.98 4.30 -9.81
C ARG A 46 -10.06 3.36 -9.27
N ASN A 47 -9.97 2.06 -9.56
CA ASN A 47 -11.07 1.12 -9.31
C ASN A 47 -10.77 0.09 -8.23
N VAL A 48 -9.51 -0.19 -7.94
CA VAL A 48 -9.12 -1.12 -6.88
C VAL A 48 -8.80 -0.29 -5.64
N PRO A 49 -9.60 -0.39 -4.57
CA PRO A 49 -9.27 0.27 -3.32
C PRO A 49 -7.90 -0.22 -2.87
N LYS A 50 -7.04 0.71 -2.41
CA LYS A 50 -5.77 0.32 -1.82
C LYS A 50 -6.10 -0.60 -0.64
N LYS A 51 -5.62 -1.84 -0.67
CA LYS A 51 -5.55 -2.63 0.56
C LYS A 51 -4.73 -1.81 1.53
N GLU A 52 -5.38 -1.21 2.53
CA GLU A 52 -4.67 -0.59 3.62
C GLU A 52 -3.77 -1.67 4.19
N LYS A 53 -2.45 -1.41 4.23
CA LYS A 53 -1.56 -2.31 4.94
C LYS A 53 -2.08 -2.37 6.37
N PRO A 54 -2.14 -3.56 7.00
CA PRO A 54 -2.53 -3.66 8.39
C PRO A 54 -1.63 -2.71 9.19
N LYS A 55 -2.25 -1.86 10.03
CA LYS A 55 -1.49 -0.99 10.92
C LYS A 55 -0.60 -1.88 11.79
N PRO A 56 0.68 -1.53 11.98
CA PRO A 56 1.56 -2.34 12.80
C PRO A 56 1.04 -2.36 14.23
N ILE A 57 1.33 -3.46 14.89
CA ILE A 57 0.83 -3.78 16.21
C ILE A 57 1.89 -3.36 17.21
N CYS A 58 1.50 -2.74 18.31
CA CYS A 58 2.43 -2.51 19.41
C CYS A 58 2.91 -3.87 19.97
N PRO A 59 4.22 -4.16 19.96
CA PRO A 59 4.75 -5.44 20.42
C PRO A 59 4.53 -5.67 21.93
N ILE A 60 4.47 -4.57 22.69
CA ILE A 60 4.27 -4.59 24.15
C ILE A 60 2.79 -4.81 24.49
N CYS A 61 1.89 -4.00 23.96
CA CYS A 61 0.47 -4.03 24.35
C CYS A 61 -0.43 -4.89 23.45
N LYS A 62 0.11 -5.48 22.37
CA LYS A 62 -0.52 -6.50 21.50
C LYS A 62 -1.99 -6.20 21.14
N HIS A 63 -2.30 -4.97 20.75
CA HIS A 63 -3.64 -4.46 20.40
C HIS A 63 -4.56 -3.97 21.52
N LYS A 64 -4.10 -3.78 22.77
CA LYS A 64 -4.96 -3.13 23.77
C LYS A 64 -5.30 -1.68 23.40
N HIS A 65 -4.43 -1.00 22.65
CA HIS A 65 -4.55 0.43 22.34
C HIS A 65 -4.27 0.73 20.87
N THR A 66 -4.89 1.81 20.38
CA THR A 66 -4.68 2.32 19.03
C THR A 66 -3.30 2.93 18.88
N VAL A 67 -2.55 2.49 17.86
CA VAL A 67 -1.31 3.16 17.43
C VAL A 67 -1.65 4.30 16.48
N ASN A 68 -1.01 5.46 16.66
CA ASN A 68 -1.21 6.63 15.81
C ASN A 68 -0.11 6.70 14.76
N GLU A 69 -0.46 6.97 13.51
CA GLU A 69 0.53 7.25 12.46
C GLU A 69 1.13 8.63 12.73
N VAL A 70 2.46 8.70 12.79
CA VAL A 70 3.25 9.91 12.90
C VAL A 70 4.27 9.96 11.77
N ILE A 71 4.61 11.17 11.33
CA ILE A 71 5.65 11.36 10.33
C ILE A 71 6.94 11.69 11.09
N SER A 72 7.92 10.79 11.02
CA SER A 72 9.27 11.07 11.49
C SER A 72 10.06 11.71 10.34
N CYS A 73 10.51 12.94 10.54
CA CYS A 73 11.40 13.63 9.61
C CYS A 73 12.84 13.30 9.99
N THR A 74 13.51 12.46 9.20
CA THR A 74 14.97 12.27 9.27
C THR A 74 15.65 13.15 8.22
N ASP A 75 16.96 13.39 8.34
CA ASP A 75 17.75 14.23 7.43
C ASP A 75 17.63 13.86 5.94
N ILE A 76 17.15 12.64 5.64
CA ILE A 76 17.15 12.08 4.29
C ILE A 76 15.73 11.82 3.77
N ARG A 77 14.74 11.47 4.63
CA ARG A 77 13.34 11.20 4.24
C ARG A 77 12.33 11.39 5.37
N SER A 78 11.09 11.73 5.00
CA SER A 78 9.91 11.55 5.85
C SER A 78 9.50 10.07 5.87
N LEU A 79 9.57 9.44 7.05
CA LEU A 79 9.19 8.05 7.27
C LEU A 79 7.87 8.00 8.05
N LYS A 80 6.97 7.11 7.63
CA LYS A 80 5.77 6.79 8.39
C LYS A 80 6.16 5.87 9.55
N VAL A 81 6.04 6.38 10.77
CA VAL A 81 6.29 5.64 12.01
C VAL A 81 4.97 5.58 12.77
N TYR A 82 4.83 4.62 13.67
CA TYR A 82 3.62 4.47 14.47
C TYR A 82 3.98 4.65 15.93
N TYR A 83 3.25 5.49 16.64
CA TYR A 83 3.50 5.77 18.04
C TYR A 83 2.41 5.17 18.92
N CYS A 84 2.83 4.41 19.94
CA CYS A 84 1.94 3.94 21.00
C CYS A 84 1.96 4.94 22.16
N LYS A 85 0.87 5.68 22.36
CA LYS A 85 0.77 6.71 23.43
C LYS A 85 0.86 6.13 24.85
N GLU A 86 0.40 4.90 25.03
CA GLU A 86 0.37 4.25 26.35
C GLU A 86 1.72 3.63 26.72
N CYS A 87 2.43 3.07 25.74
CA CYS A 87 3.73 2.46 25.96
C CYS A 87 4.90 3.41 25.68
N LEU A 88 4.64 4.61 25.15
CA LEU A 88 5.62 5.63 24.78
C LEU A 88 6.72 5.12 23.82
N ILE A 89 6.36 4.22 22.90
CA ILE A 89 7.31 3.63 21.93
C ILE A 89 6.96 3.96 20.47
N GLU A 90 8.01 4.06 19.66
CA GLU A 90 7.94 4.16 18.21
C GLU A 90 8.06 2.77 17.56
N ILE A 91 7.12 2.47 16.67
CA ILE A 91 7.04 1.22 15.93
C ILE A 91 7.31 1.53 14.47
N TRP A 92 8.43 1.05 13.98
CA TRP A 92 8.87 1.29 12.62
C TRP A 92 8.22 0.29 11.65
N PRO A 93 7.96 0.69 10.39
CA PRO A 93 7.25 -0.15 9.41
C PRO A 93 8.00 -1.44 9.03
N ASN A 94 9.27 -1.56 9.41
CA ASN A 94 10.10 -2.75 9.22
C ASN A 94 10.02 -3.74 10.41
N GLY A 95 9.29 -3.40 11.48
CA GLY A 95 9.23 -4.21 12.71
C GLY A 95 10.41 -4.01 13.66
N GLU A 96 11.30 -3.05 13.37
CA GLU A 96 12.43 -2.70 14.25
C GLU A 96 11.96 -1.76 15.37
N GLU A 97 12.40 -2.04 16.60
CA GLU A 97 12.23 -1.17 17.77
C GLU A 97 13.40 -0.17 17.79
N ARG A 98 13.10 1.11 18.02
CA ARG A 98 14.11 2.13 18.31
C ARG A 98 13.66 2.93 19.52
N GLU A 99 14.59 3.19 20.43
CA GLU A 99 14.34 4.09 21.55
C GLU A 99 13.95 5.48 21.02
N PRO A 100 12.96 6.15 21.63
CA PRO A 100 12.59 7.50 21.24
C PRO A 100 13.81 8.42 21.43
N LEU A 101 14.13 9.21 20.39
CA LEU A 101 15.27 10.14 20.38
C LEU A 101 15.18 11.29 21.41
N TYR A 102 14.13 11.31 22.23
CA TYR A 102 13.88 12.35 23.22
C TYR A 102 13.84 11.70 24.61
N ALA A 103 15.03 11.40 25.14
CA ALA A 103 15.28 11.20 26.56
C ALA A 103 15.77 12.51 27.18
#